data_AF-A0A0B7INZ3-F1
#
_entry.id   AF-A0A0B7INZ3-F1
#
_cell.length_a   1.000
_cell.length_b   1.000
_cell.length_c   1.000
_cell.angle_alpha   90.00
_cell.angle_beta   90.00
_cell.angle_gamma   90.00
#
_symmetry.space_group_name_H-M   'P 1'
#
loop_
_entity.id
_entity.type
_entity.pdbx_description
1 polymer ?
#
loop_
_entity_poly.entity_id
_entity_poly.type
_entity_poly.pdbx_seq_one_letter_code
_entity_poly.pdbx_strand_id
1 'polypeptide(L)' 'MQLQSINFAVMTMNKNTILGYATLIMVVMGLILIGLGIFKYNEVAGIGFATVGVGFLAIAWVFNSLKGRV' A
#
# COMPACT_ATOMS: atom_id res chain seq x y z
N MET A 1 35.79 -15.05 -20.09
CA MET A 1 34.86 -16.04 -19.50
C MET A 1 35.02 -15.95 -17.99
N GLN A 2 33.91 -15.80 -17.23
CA GLN A 2 33.85 -15.64 -15.76
C GLN A 2 34.19 -14.25 -15.18
N LEU A 3 33.36 -13.23 -15.42
CA LEU A 3 33.45 -11.99 -14.63
C LEU A 3 32.10 -11.28 -14.43
N GLN A 4 31.05 -12.02 -14.07
CA GLN A 4 29.74 -11.47 -13.66
C GLN A 4 29.10 -12.22 -12.46
N SER A 5 29.82 -13.14 -11.80
CA SER A 5 29.22 -14.08 -10.82
C SER A 5 29.07 -13.55 -9.37
N ILE A 6 29.28 -12.26 -9.08
CA ILE A 6 29.33 -11.77 -7.68
C ILE A 6 28.60 -10.45 -7.41
N ASN A 7 27.81 -9.94 -8.36
CA ASN A 7 26.80 -8.96 -7.99
C ASN A 7 25.63 -9.76 -7.42
N PHE A 8 25.67 -9.89 -6.09
CA PHE A 8 24.57 -10.27 -5.21
C PHE A 8 23.25 -10.20 -5.97
N ALA A 9 22.54 -11.31 -6.08
CA ALA A 9 21.14 -11.29 -6.49
C ALA A 9 20.33 -10.54 -5.42
N VAL A 10 20.59 -9.24 -5.24
CA VAL A 10 19.59 -8.30 -4.77
C VAL A 10 18.58 -8.34 -5.88
N MET A 11 17.61 -9.24 -5.73
CA MET A 11 16.41 -9.32 -6.55
C MET A 11 15.74 -7.96 -6.45
N THR A 12 16.21 -7.06 -7.30
CA THR A 12 15.73 -5.70 -7.43
C THR A 12 14.36 -5.85 -8.04
N MET A 13 13.35 -5.90 -7.18
CA MET A 13 11.97 -5.86 -7.63
C MET A 13 11.84 -4.66 -8.56
N ASN A 14 11.26 -4.90 -9.73
CA ASN A 14 10.86 -3.86 -10.66
C ASN A 14 10.10 -2.76 -9.88
N LYS A 15 10.45 -1.49 -10.12
CA LYS A 15 9.80 -0.32 -9.50
C LYS A 15 8.27 -0.38 -9.61
N ASN A 16 7.75 -0.84 -10.76
CA ASN A 16 6.31 -0.99 -10.98
C ASN A 16 5.70 -2.14 -10.16
N THR A 17 6.48 -3.16 -9.84
CA THR A 17 6.08 -4.28 -8.98
C THR A 17 6.05 -3.84 -7.51
N ILE A 18 7.07 -3.10 -7.04
CA ILE A 18 7.08 -2.49 -5.70
C ILE A 18 5.91 -1.52 -5.51
N LEU A 19 5.63 -0.68 -6.51
CA LEU A 19 4.46 0.21 -6.48
C LEU A 19 3.15 -0.57 -6.40
N GLY A 20 3.04 -1.70 -7.10
CA GLY A 20 1.90 -2.60 -7.02
C GLY A 20 1.72 -3.22 -5.63
N TYR A 21 2.79 -3.72 -5.01
CA TYR A 21 2.72 -4.25 -3.65
C TYR A 21 2.43 -3.15 -2.62
N ALA A 22 2.96 -1.94 -2.82
CA ALA A 22 2.63 -0.79 -1.99
C ALA A 22 1.12 -0.49 -2.05
N THR A 23 0.52 -0.38 -3.25
CA THR A 23 -0.93 -0.17 -3.39
C THR A 23 -1.75 -1.24 -2.69
N LEU A 24 -1.35 -2.50 -2.81
CA LEU A 24 -2.06 -3.64 -2.23
C LEU A 24 -2.08 -3.55 -0.70
N ILE A 25 -0.92 -3.29 -0.08
CA ILE A 25 -0.81 -3.17 1.39
C ILE A 25 -1.61 -1.96 1.90
N MET A 26 -1.64 -0.85 1.17
CA MET A 26 -2.42 0.33 1.56
C MET A 26 -3.93 0.12 1.54
N VAL A 27 -4.46 -0.58 0.52
CA VAL A 27 -5.90 -0.92 0.48
C VAL A 27 -6.27 -1.83 1.64
N VAL A 28 -5.43 -2.85 1.93
CA VAL A 28 -5.65 -3.76 3.06
C VAL A 28 -5.67 -3.00 4.39
N MET A 29 -4.72 -2.08 4.61
CA MET A 29 -4.70 -1.26 5.83
C MET A 29 -5.91 -0.32 5.94
N GLY A 30 -6.34 0.28 4.83
CA GLY A 30 -7.55 1.11 4.80
C GLY A 30 -8.81 0.34 5.19
N LEU A 31 -8.96 -0.91 4.71
CA LEU A 31 -10.08 -1.78 5.07
C LEU A 31 -10.05 -2.22 6.53
N ILE A 32 -8.86 -2.50 7.09
CA ILE A 32 -8.71 -2.83 8.51
C ILE A 32 -9.13 -1.65 9.40
N LEU A 33 -8.72 -0.42 9.05
CA LEU A 33 -9.08 0.79 9.80
C LEU A 33 -10.57 1.10 9.72
N ILE A 34 -11.19 0.94 8.54
CA ILE A 34 -12.65 1.08 8.40
C ILE A 34 -13.38 0.01 9.22
N GLY A 35 -12.92 -1.25 9.16
CA GLY A 35 -13.46 -2.35 9.94
C GLY A 35 -13.37 -2.11 11.45
N LEU A 36 -12.24 -1.59 11.93
CA LEU A 36 -12.06 -1.21 13.35
C LEU A 36 -12.95 -0.01 13.75
N GLY A 37 -13.13 0.96 12.85
CA GLY A 37 -14.03 2.09 13.07
C GLY A 37 -15.49 1.66 13.21
N ILE A 38 -15.93 0.68 12.41
CA ILE A 38 -17.30 0.13 12.43
C ILE A 38 -17.52 -0.77 13.66
N PHE A 39 -16.56 -1.65 14.00
CA PHE A 39 -16.76 -2.66 15.04
C PHE A 39 -16.44 -2.19 16.47
N LYS A 40 -15.55 -1.20 16.66
CA LYS A 40 -14.96 -0.96 17.99
C LYS A 40 -15.18 0.44 18.59
N TYR A 41 -15.64 1.44 17.83
CA TYR A 41 -15.78 2.81 18.33
C TYR A 41 -17.01 3.54 17.79
N ASN A 42 -18.20 3.16 18.25
CA ASN A 42 -19.47 3.70 17.77
C ASN A 42 -19.72 5.19 18.13
N GLU A 43 -18.96 5.78 19.06
CA GLU A 43 -19.34 7.06 19.68
C GLU A 43 -18.44 8.26 19.33
N VAL A 44 -17.13 8.07 19.10
CA VAL A 44 -16.20 9.19 18.80
C VAL A 44 -15.09 8.81 17.82
N ALA A 45 -14.49 7.63 17.96
CA ALA A 45 -13.35 7.25 17.13
C ALA A 45 -13.74 6.64 15.76
N GLY A 46 -14.99 6.16 15.60
CA GLY A 46 -15.44 5.49 14.38
C GLY A 46 -15.37 6.35 13.11
N ILE A 47 -15.78 7.62 13.20
CA ILE A 47 -15.69 8.56 12.08
C ILE A 47 -14.23 8.90 11.76
N GLY A 48 -13.37 9.04 12.78
CA GLY A 48 -11.94 9.27 12.60
C GLY A 48 -11.24 8.11 11.88
N PHE A 49 -11.45 6.88 12.36
CA PHE A 49 -10.88 5.68 11.74
C PHE A 49 -11.44 5.40 10.33
N ALA A 50 -12.72 5.68 10.10
CA ALA A 50 -13.31 5.60 8.76
C ALA A 50 -12.71 6.64 7.80
N THR A 51 -12.53 7.89 8.24
CA THR A 51 -11.93 8.96 7.43
C THR A 51 -10.48 8.64 7.05
N VAL A 52 -9.69 8.10 7.99
CA VAL A 52 -8.31 7.66 7.71
C VAL A 52 -8.31 6.52 6.70
N GLY A 53 -9.21 5.54 6.81
CA GLY A 53 -9.29 4.44 5.85
C GLY A 53 -9.71 4.88 4.45
N VAL A 54 -10.60 5.87 4.33
CA VAL A 54 -10.90 6.53 3.03
C VAL A 54 -9.67 7.27 2.50
N GLY A 55 -8.88 7.90 3.36
CA GLY A 55 -7.59 8.51 3.00
C GLY A 55 -6.59 7.50 2.41
N PHE A 56 -6.50 6.30 3.00
CA PHE A 56 -5.66 5.21 2.45
C PHE A 56 -6.13 4.73 1.07
N LEU A 57 -7.44 4.70 0.82
CA LEU A 57 -7.99 4.39 -0.51
C LEU A 57 -7.62 5.47 -1.55
N ALA A 58 -7.64 6.76 -1.17
CA ALA A 58 -7.18 7.84 -2.04
C ALA A 58 -5.70 7.72 -2.40
N ILE A 59 -4.85 7.38 -1.43
CA ILE A 59 -3.41 7.16 -1.67
C ILE A 59 -3.18 5.92 -2.56
N ALA A 60 -3.93 4.84 -2.36
CA ALA A 60 -3.86 3.66 -3.22
C ALA A 60 -4.23 4.01 -4.67
N TRP A 61 -5.21 4.89 -4.90
CA TRP A 61 -5.57 5.36 -6.24
C TRP A 61 -4.44 6.15 -6.91
N VAL A 62 -3.75 7.02 -6.15
CA VAL A 62 -2.59 7.77 -6.66
C VAL A 62 -1.46 6.81 -7.05
N PHE A 63 -1.10 5.86 -6.19
CA PHE A 63 -0.03 4.92 -6.52
C PHE A 63 -0.39 3.97 -7.66
N ASN A 64 -1.66 3.58 -7.78
CA ASN A 64 -2.13 2.84 -8.96
C ASN A 64 -2.01 3.68 -10.24
N SER A 65 -2.18 5.01 -10.15
CA SER A 65 -2.01 5.94 -11.27
C SER A 65 -0.53 6.22 -11.62
N LEU A 66 0.38 6.07 -10.66
CA LEU A 66 1.84 6.21 -10.85
C LEU A 66 2.49 4.92 -11.37
N LYS A 67 1.86 3.77 -11.15
CA LYS A 67 2.32 2.48 -11.65
C LYS A 67 2.40 2.48 -13.18
N GLY A 68 3.62 2.35 -13.72
CA GLY A 68 3.91 2.37 -15.15
C GLY A 68 4.29 3.76 -15.70
N ARG A 69 4.32 4.80 -14.85
CA ARG A 69 4.70 6.17 -15.24
C ARG A 69 5.97 6.67 -14.55
N VAL A 70 6.44 5.97 -13.52
CA VAL A 70 7.69 6.22 -12.77
C VAL A 70 8.52 4.93 -12.67
#